data_AF-A0A4U0GVV3-F1
#
_entry.id   AF-A0A4U0GVV3-F1
#
_cell.length_a   1.000
_cell.length_b   1.000
_cell.length_c   1.000
_cell.angle_alpha   90.00
_cell.angle_beta   90.00
_cell.angle_gamma   90.00
#
_symmetry.space_group_name_H-M   'P 1'
#
loop_
_entity.id
_entity.type
_entity.pdbx_description
1 polymer ?
#
loop_
_entity_poly.entity_id
_entity_poly.type
_entity_poly.pdbx_seq_one_letter_code
_entity_poly.pdbx_strand_id
1 'polypeptide(L)'
;MVTIFVVIITIAVVIYLINDRNQGNQDLTRVSQSEALDKQIEADNIALEALKKSIERKYIDSSDTPIQFKQQGYPYKFEIEEYTALHFETANQDLDSIIKLSIAHFRGNQILDIREYYFSPINANNTNGDRFQFTHLHGIKPSDVLDKPTIMELWEEIEPQLQKKHLIVHNVDFFAPLLKRVVSLANKPLKGCTITCTSYYSKLFITWMYTLKLDLICNEHRIPYWGKPSKFKAVSTGLLFMYLSTIATNQSYNLFMTGKKISLKPIKKTIQD
;
A
#
# COMPACT_ATOMS: atom_id res chain seq x y z
N MET A 1 31.67 -18.79 -68.83
CA MET A 1 31.71 -19.28 -67.43
C MET A 1 32.24 -18.23 -66.45
N VAL A 2 33.40 -17.59 -66.70
CA VAL A 2 34.01 -16.60 -65.79
C VAL A 2 33.07 -15.42 -65.46
N THR A 3 32.40 -14.84 -66.46
CA THR A 3 31.50 -13.68 -66.26
C THR A 3 30.31 -13.98 -65.37
N ILE A 4 29.70 -15.17 -65.50
CA ILE A 4 28.58 -15.60 -64.66
C ILE A 4 29.05 -15.79 -63.21
N PHE A 5 30.26 -16.34 -63.02
CA PHE A 5 30.84 -16.53 -61.69
C PHE A 5 31.15 -15.21 -60.97
N VAL A 6 31.68 -14.21 -61.69
CA VAL A 6 31.93 -12.86 -61.16
C VAL A 6 30.62 -12.16 -60.77
N VAL A 7 29.56 -12.30 -61.58
CA VAL A 7 28.24 -11.73 -61.27
C VAL A 7 27.65 -12.36 -60.00
N ILE A 8 27.73 -13.69 -59.85
CA ILE A 8 27.23 -14.40 -58.66
C ILE A 8 27.97 -13.96 -57.39
N ILE A 9 29.31 -13.86 -57.44
CA ILE A 9 30.11 -13.38 -56.30
C ILE A 9 29.73 -11.94 -55.94
N THR A 10 29.57 -11.07 -56.94
CA THR A 10 29.21 -9.67 -56.71
C THR A 10 27.84 -9.55 -56.03
N ILE A 11 26.86 -10.32 -56.49
CA ILE A 11 25.52 -10.37 -55.87
C ILE A 11 25.61 -10.90 -54.43
N ALA A 12 26.38 -11.96 -54.19
CA ALA A 12 26.54 -12.52 -52.84
C ALA A 12 27.18 -11.52 -51.86
N VAL A 13 28.20 -10.77 -52.30
CA VAL A 13 28.83 -9.71 -51.49
C VAL A 13 27.84 -8.59 -51.18
N VAL A 14 27.05 -8.15 -52.18
CA VAL A 14 26.04 -7.10 -51.98
C VAL A 14 24.96 -7.56 -50.98
N ILE A 15 24.47 -8.80 -51.10
CA ILE A 15 23.49 -9.37 -50.15
C ILE A 15 24.07 -9.42 -48.74
N TYR A 16 25.32 -9.87 -48.59
CA TYR A 16 26.00 -9.90 -47.29
C TYR A 16 26.09 -8.51 -46.66
N LEU A 17 26.53 -7.49 -47.41
CA LEU A 17 26.64 -6.11 -46.92
C LEU A 17 25.29 -5.49 -46.55
N ILE A 18 24.22 -5.80 -47.31
CA ILE A 18 22.86 -5.36 -46.97
C ILE A 18 22.40 -6.01 -45.67
N ASN A 19 22.65 -7.31 -45.50
CA ASN A 19 22.23 -8.03 -44.30
C ASN A 19 22.99 -7.56 -43.05
N ASP A 20 24.30 -7.36 -43.15
CA ASP A 20 25.14 -6.81 -42.08
C ASP A 20 24.69 -5.40 -41.66
N ARG A 21 24.44 -4.51 -42.64
CA ARG A 21 23.90 -3.17 -42.36
C ARG A 21 22.51 -3.22 -41.72
N ASN A 22 21.65 -4.14 -42.14
CA ASN A 22 20.32 -4.31 -41.55
C ASN A 22 20.40 -4.81 -40.10
N GLN A 23 21.30 -5.75 -39.80
CA GLN A 23 21.56 -6.20 -38.43
C GLN A 23 22.09 -5.06 -37.56
N GLY A 24 23.09 -4.31 -38.03
CA GLY A 24 23.60 -3.13 -37.31
C GLY A 24 22.52 -2.08 -37.03
N ASN A 25 21.63 -1.80 -37.99
CA ASN A 25 20.50 -0.89 -37.80
C ASN A 25 19.48 -1.40 -36.77
N GLN A 26 19.19 -2.71 -36.76
CA GLN A 26 18.30 -3.32 -35.77
C GLN A 26 18.90 -3.24 -34.36
N ASP A 27 20.20 -3.46 -34.21
CA ASP A 27 20.88 -3.38 -32.93
C ASP A 27 20.96 -1.93 -32.41
N LEU A 28 21.25 -0.95 -33.27
CA LEU A 28 21.18 0.47 -32.91
C LEU A 28 19.76 0.89 -32.47
N THR A 29 18.73 0.36 -33.14
CA THR A 29 17.33 0.62 -32.75
C THR A 29 17.02 0.03 -31.37
N ARG A 30 17.47 -1.19 -31.07
CA ARG A 30 17.30 -1.81 -29.74
C ARG A 30 18.02 -1.05 -28.64
N VAL A 31 19.26 -0.61 -28.89
CA VAL A 31 20.04 0.19 -27.94
C VAL A 31 19.33 1.51 -27.65
N SER A 32 18.89 2.24 -28.67
CA SER A 32 18.18 3.51 -28.48
C SER A 32 16.83 3.35 -27.74
N GLN A 33 16.10 2.25 -27.99
CA GLN A 33 14.88 1.93 -27.25
C GLN A 33 15.17 1.59 -25.78
N SER A 34 16.25 0.85 -25.51
CA SER A 34 16.71 0.58 -24.14
C SER A 34 17.09 1.86 -23.41
N GLU A 35 17.88 2.74 -24.04
CA GLU A 35 18.27 4.01 -23.43
C GLU A 35 17.07 4.94 -23.17
N ALA A 36 16.09 4.94 -24.07
CA ALA A 36 14.84 5.70 -23.87
C ALA A 36 14.02 5.14 -22.70
N LEU A 37 13.94 3.81 -22.59
CA LEU A 37 13.27 3.14 -21.47
C LEU A 37 13.97 3.44 -20.14
N ASP A 38 15.30 3.36 -20.09
CA ASP A 38 16.09 3.66 -18.89
C ASP A 38 15.88 5.11 -18.43
N LYS A 39 15.88 6.06 -19.37
CA LYS A 39 15.58 7.47 -19.08
C LYS A 39 14.16 7.66 -18.54
N GLN A 40 13.18 6.95 -19.10
CA GLN A 40 11.80 7.01 -18.60
C GLN A 40 11.69 6.43 -17.19
N ILE A 41 12.32 5.28 -16.92
CA ILE A 41 12.36 4.66 -15.60
C ILE A 41 12.96 5.61 -14.57
N GLU A 42 14.07 6.27 -14.92
CA GLU A 42 14.72 7.24 -14.03
C GLU A 42 13.82 8.45 -13.74
N ALA A 43 13.21 9.03 -14.77
CA ALA A 43 12.27 10.15 -14.61
C ALA A 43 11.08 9.77 -13.71
N ASP A 44 10.52 8.57 -13.89
CA ASP A 44 9.42 8.05 -13.08
C ASP A 44 9.86 7.84 -11.61
N ASN A 45 11.08 7.34 -11.39
CA ASN A 45 11.64 7.15 -10.05
C ASN A 45 11.82 8.51 -9.34
N ILE A 46 12.34 9.52 -10.05
CA ILE A 46 12.48 10.88 -9.53
C ILE A 46 11.10 11.45 -9.15
N ALA A 47 10.09 11.27 -10.01
CA ALA A 47 8.73 11.73 -9.74
C ALA A 47 8.11 11.02 -8.53
N LEU A 48 8.31 9.71 -8.40
CA LEU A 48 7.83 8.91 -7.27
C LEU A 48 8.47 9.36 -5.95
N GLU A 49 9.79 9.62 -5.94
CA GLU A 49 10.49 10.12 -4.76
C GLU A 49 10.09 11.56 -4.41
N ALA A 50 9.86 12.42 -5.41
CA ALA A 50 9.32 13.76 -5.18
C ALA A 50 7.91 13.71 -4.55
N LEU A 51 7.06 12.79 -5.02
CA LEU A 51 5.74 12.55 -4.47
C LEU A 51 5.83 12.06 -3.02
N LYS A 52 6.69 11.08 -2.71
CA LYS A 52 6.92 10.61 -1.34
C LYS A 52 7.34 11.75 -0.41
N LYS A 53 8.29 12.58 -0.83
CA LYS A 53 8.72 13.76 -0.07
C LYS A 53 7.60 14.78 0.14
N SER A 54 6.71 14.95 -0.83
CA SER A 54 5.55 15.85 -0.65
C SER A 54 4.58 15.36 0.43
N ILE A 55 4.36 14.03 0.49
CA ILE A 55 3.54 13.36 1.50
C ILE A 55 4.17 13.49 2.88
N GLU A 56 5.49 13.26 2.97
CA GLU A 56 6.26 13.44 4.21
C GLU A 56 6.18 14.88 4.73
N ARG A 57 6.31 15.88 3.85
CA ARG A 57 6.20 17.29 4.24
C ARG A 57 4.80 17.64 4.74
N LYS A 58 3.73 17.18 4.08
CA LYS A 58 2.37 17.40 4.57
C LYS A 58 2.18 16.84 5.99
N TYR A 59 2.72 15.65 6.25
CA TYR A 59 2.67 15.04 7.58
C TYR A 59 3.41 15.89 8.64
N ILE A 60 4.55 16.49 8.29
CA ILE A 60 5.35 17.31 9.23
C ILE A 60 4.71 18.68 9.45
N ASP A 61 4.34 19.37 8.37
CA ASP A 61 3.96 20.78 8.40
C ASP A 61 2.52 21.00 8.88
N SER A 62 1.76 19.91 9.09
CA SER A 62 0.31 19.94 9.41
C SER A 62 -0.48 20.85 8.46
N SER A 63 -0.02 20.97 7.22
CA SER A 63 -0.62 21.87 6.23
C SER A 63 -2.02 21.36 5.84
N ASP A 64 -3.00 22.25 5.90
CA ASP A 64 -4.38 21.98 5.47
C ASP A 64 -4.50 21.74 3.95
N THR A 65 -3.43 21.99 3.18
CA THR A 65 -3.47 21.77 1.72
C THR A 65 -3.54 20.27 1.41
N PRO A 66 -4.60 19.76 0.74
CA PRO A 66 -4.67 18.35 0.37
C PRO A 66 -3.60 17.99 -0.67
N ILE A 67 -3.02 16.80 -0.58
CA ILE A 67 -2.17 16.26 -1.66
C ILE A 67 -3.08 15.58 -2.67
N GLN A 68 -3.17 16.15 -3.87
CA GLN A 68 -3.99 15.61 -4.95
C GLN A 68 -3.16 14.74 -5.90
N PHE A 69 -3.65 13.54 -6.17
CA PHE A 69 -3.05 12.58 -7.09
C PHE A 69 -3.70 12.71 -8.47
N LYS A 70 -2.87 12.92 -9.50
CA LYS A 70 -3.32 13.00 -10.89
C LYS A 70 -3.18 11.64 -11.55
N GLN A 71 -4.21 10.81 -11.45
CA GLN A 71 -4.32 9.55 -12.20
C GLN A 71 -5.55 9.60 -13.10
N GLN A 72 -5.47 8.94 -14.26
CA GLN A 72 -6.62 8.78 -15.15
C GLN A 72 -7.41 7.51 -14.80
N GLY A 73 -8.66 7.43 -15.26
CA GLY A 73 -9.47 6.23 -15.11
C GLY A 73 -10.12 6.08 -13.73
N TYR A 74 -10.18 7.15 -12.93
CA TYR A 74 -10.97 7.10 -11.72
C TYR A 74 -12.44 6.85 -12.03
N PRO A 75 -13.14 6.07 -11.19
CA PRO A 75 -14.56 5.84 -11.38
C PRO A 75 -15.42 7.10 -11.25
N TYR A 76 -16.65 7.01 -11.74
CA TYR A 76 -17.62 8.09 -11.62
C TYR A 76 -17.82 8.49 -10.14
N LYS A 77 -17.74 9.80 -9.87
CA LYS A 77 -17.84 10.41 -8.52
C LYS A 77 -16.76 9.98 -7.51
N PHE A 78 -15.66 9.38 -7.95
CA PHE A 78 -14.58 9.01 -7.03
C PHE A 78 -14.05 10.19 -6.19
N GLU A 79 -14.01 11.40 -6.76
CA GLU A 79 -13.51 12.61 -6.07
C GLU A 79 -14.25 12.98 -4.77
N ILE A 80 -15.49 12.50 -4.58
CA ILE A 80 -16.28 12.76 -3.36
C ILE A 80 -16.28 11.59 -2.37
N GLU A 81 -15.66 10.45 -2.71
CA GLU A 81 -15.64 9.26 -1.87
C GLU A 81 -14.72 9.46 -0.66
N GLU A 82 -15.24 9.30 0.56
CA GLU A 82 -14.44 9.41 1.79
C GLU A 82 -14.12 8.03 2.37
N TYR A 83 -12.83 7.77 2.56
CA TYR A 83 -12.35 6.51 3.11
C TYR A 83 -11.14 6.72 4.00
N THR A 84 -10.90 5.76 4.90
CA THR A 84 -9.83 5.82 5.90
C THR A 84 -9.00 4.56 5.84
N ALA A 85 -7.74 4.69 5.44
CA ALA A 85 -6.81 3.58 5.40
C ALA A 85 -6.13 3.38 6.76
N LEU A 86 -5.98 2.12 7.17
CA LEU A 86 -5.48 1.75 8.49
C LEU A 86 -4.38 0.69 8.39
N HIS A 87 -3.42 0.75 9.30
CA HIS A 87 -2.38 -0.26 9.42
C HIS A 87 -1.93 -0.42 10.89
N PHE A 88 -2.07 -1.62 11.44
CA PHE A 88 -1.52 -1.97 12.76
C PHE A 88 -0.11 -2.56 12.64
N GLU A 89 0.73 -2.32 13.64
CA GLU A 89 1.90 -3.13 13.94
C GLU A 89 1.75 -3.77 15.31
N THR A 90 2.24 -5.00 15.46
CA THR A 90 2.24 -5.75 16.71
C THR A 90 3.66 -6.17 17.07
N ALA A 91 3.98 -6.22 18.36
CA ALA A 91 5.27 -6.69 18.84
C ALA A 91 5.48 -8.19 18.61
N ASN A 92 4.39 -8.97 18.64
CA ASN A 92 4.37 -10.41 18.41
C ASN A 92 2.98 -10.86 17.91
N GLN A 93 2.68 -12.16 18.00
CA GLN A 93 1.41 -12.74 17.52
C GLN A 93 0.19 -12.45 18.41
N ASP A 94 0.39 -11.97 19.63
CA ASP A 94 -0.68 -11.70 20.60
C ASP A 94 -1.46 -10.43 20.21
N LEU A 95 -2.79 -10.47 20.38
CA LEU A 95 -3.69 -9.37 20.07
C LEU A 95 -3.52 -8.16 21.00
N ASP A 96 -2.98 -8.37 22.20
CA ASP A 96 -2.65 -7.33 23.19
C ASP A 96 -1.26 -6.72 22.95
N SER A 97 -0.58 -7.13 21.89
CA SER A 97 0.77 -6.66 21.54
C SER A 97 0.78 -5.55 20.48
N ILE A 98 -0.37 -4.88 20.24
CA ILE A 98 -0.45 -3.72 19.34
C ILE A 98 0.48 -2.61 19.87
N ILE A 99 1.40 -2.17 19.01
CA ILE A 99 2.42 -1.15 19.34
C ILE A 99 2.34 0.07 18.44
N LYS A 100 1.59 -0.02 17.34
CA LYS A 100 1.38 1.11 16.44
C LYS A 100 0.06 0.99 15.68
N LEU A 101 -0.59 2.12 15.45
CA LEU A 101 -1.66 2.29 14.47
C LEU A 101 -1.36 3.52 13.61
N SER A 102 -1.26 3.33 12.30
CA SER A 102 -1.25 4.43 11.33
C SER A 102 -2.64 4.59 10.73
N ILE A 103 -3.09 5.84 10.57
CA ILE A 103 -4.38 6.24 10.00
C ILE A 103 -4.12 7.25 8.88
N ALA A 104 -4.74 7.07 7.72
CA ALA A 104 -4.70 8.04 6.64
C ALA A 104 -6.12 8.28 6.11
N HIS A 105 -6.56 9.52 6.15
CA HIS A 105 -7.87 9.94 5.68
C HIS A 105 -7.79 10.45 4.24
N PHE A 106 -8.71 9.98 3.40
CA PHE A 106 -8.77 10.32 1.99
C PHE A 106 -10.13 10.88 1.61
N ARG A 107 -10.12 11.72 0.58
CA ARG A 107 -11.30 12.08 -0.21
C ARG A 107 -10.95 11.90 -1.67
N GLY A 108 -11.49 10.86 -2.30
CA GLY A 108 -11.18 10.44 -3.66
C GLY A 108 -9.69 10.28 -3.89
N ASN A 109 -9.14 11.14 -4.74
CA ASN A 109 -7.73 11.20 -5.10
C ASN A 109 -6.92 12.18 -4.24
N GLN A 110 -7.37 12.48 -3.03
CA GLN A 110 -6.67 13.39 -2.11
C GLN A 110 -6.39 12.73 -0.76
N ILE A 111 -5.19 12.96 -0.23
CA ILE A 111 -4.90 12.72 1.19
C ILE A 111 -5.27 13.98 1.98
N LEU A 112 -6.17 13.82 2.94
CA LEU A 112 -6.63 14.89 3.82
C LEU A 112 -5.74 15.02 5.06
N ASP A 113 -5.52 13.90 5.75
CA ASP A 113 -4.83 13.85 7.04
C ASP A 113 -4.12 12.50 7.21
N ILE A 114 -3.02 12.49 7.97
CA ILE A 114 -2.22 11.30 8.28
C ILE A 114 -1.86 11.37 9.77
N ARG A 115 -2.20 10.32 10.52
CA ARG A 115 -1.89 10.21 11.95
C ARG A 115 -1.21 8.91 12.26
N GLU A 116 -0.34 8.95 13.27
CA GLU A 116 0.30 7.77 13.81
C GLU A 116 0.22 7.78 15.32
N TYR A 117 -0.15 6.62 15.87
CA TYR A 117 -0.20 6.37 17.30
C TYR A 117 0.77 5.26 17.62
N TYR A 118 1.62 5.48 18.61
CA TYR A 118 2.55 4.49 19.16
C TYR A 118 2.07 4.09 20.55
N PHE A 119 2.16 2.79 20.85
CA PHE A 119 1.60 2.25 22.08
C PHE A 119 2.58 1.35 22.82
N SER A 120 2.57 1.47 24.15
CA SER A 120 3.08 0.37 24.99
C SER A 120 2.10 -0.81 24.90
N PRO A 121 2.58 -2.07 24.76
CA PRO A 121 1.72 -3.26 24.78
C PRO A 121 0.82 -3.29 26.01
N ILE A 122 -0.43 -3.74 25.87
CA ILE A 122 -1.39 -3.80 26.99
C ILE A 122 -0.92 -4.78 28.08
N ASN A 123 -0.19 -5.82 27.69
CA ASN A 123 0.37 -6.82 28.60
C ASN A 123 1.90 -6.79 28.58
N ALA A 124 2.52 -6.55 29.74
CA ALA A 124 3.97 -6.49 29.90
C ALA A 124 4.68 -7.79 29.48
N ASN A 125 4.02 -8.95 29.57
CA ASN A 125 4.56 -10.23 29.12
C ASN A 125 4.74 -10.31 27.59
N ASN A 126 4.14 -9.39 26.82
CA ASN A 126 4.28 -9.32 25.37
C ASN A 126 5.65 -8.77 24.91
N THR A 127 6.54 -8.47 25.85
CA THR A 127 7.89 -7.95 25.57
C THR A 127 8.97 -9.04 25.51
N ASN A 128 8.68 -10.32 25.82
CA ASN A 128 9.67 -11.42 25.87
C ASN A 128 11.04 -11.01 26.45
N GLY A 129 11.06 -10.29 27.59
CA GLY A 129 12.29 -9.80 28.21
C GLY A 129 13.05 -8.79 27.35
N ASP A 130 12.38 -7.70 26.96
CA ASP A 130 12.88 -6.60 26.13
C ASP A 130 13.16 -6.94 24.65
N ARG A 131 12.49 -7.96 24.09
CA ARG A 131 12.58 -8.32 22.67
C ARG A 131 11.21 -8.49 22.02
N PHE A 132 10.92 -7.66 21.02
CA PHE A 132 9.77 -7.88 20.14
C PHE A 132 10.12 -8.85 19.01
N GLN A 133 9.32 -9.91 18.86
CA GLN A 133 9.47 -10.94 17.82
C GLN A 133 9.42 -10.31 16.41
N PHE A 134 8.55 -9.32 16.22
CA PHE A 134 8.30 -8.71 14.92
C PHE A 134 9.10 -7.44 14.63
N THR A 135 10.08 -7.08 15.49
CA THR A 135 11.01 -5.95 15.25
C THR A 135 11.58 -5.97 13.82
N HIS A 136 11.94 -7.14 13.31
CA HIS A 136 12.49 -7.29 11.97
C HIS A 136 11.50 -6.92 10.84
N LEU A 137 10.19 -6.90 11.08
CA LEU A 137 9.13 -6.55 10.10
C LEU A 137 8.83 -5.05 10.03
N HIS A 138 9.00 -4.32 11.12
CA HIS A 138 8.61 -2.91 11.20
C HIS A 138 9.67 -1.98 11.78
N GLY A 139 10.76 -2.50 12.33
CA GLY A 139 11.90 -1.73 12.86
C GLY A 139 11.67 -1.09 14.23
N ILE A 140 10.50 -1.29 14.86
CA ILE A 140 10.14 -0.71 16.16
C ILE A 140 10.64 -1.63 17.26
N LYS A 141 11.47 -1.09 18.15
CA LYS A 141 12.03 -1.78 19.31
C LYS A 141 11.21 -1.44 20.56
N PRO A 142 11.32 -2.24 21.64
CA PRO A 142 10.66 -1.93 22.90
C PRO A 142 10.98 -0.52 23.43
N SER A 143 12.24 -0.10 23.33
CA SER A 143 12.70 1.24 23.73
C SER A 143 11.97 2.39 23.05
N ASP A 144 11.34 2.16 21.89
CA ASP A 144 10.64 3.19 21.13
C ASP A 144 9.20 3.42 21.65
N VAL A 145 8.64 2.46 22.39
CA VAL A 145 7.20 2.42 22.73
C VAL A 145 6.86 2.11 24.18
N LEU A 146 7.79 1.61 25.00
CA LEU A 146 7.51 1.22 26.38
C LEU A 146 7.07 2.41 27.27
N ASP A 147 7.48 3.63 26.93
CA ASP A 147 7.11 4.88 27.61
C ASP A 147 5.82 5.52 27.05
N LYS A 148 5.21 4.92 26.04
CA LYS A 148 4.02 5.44 25.36
C LYS A 148 2.75 4.97 26.07
N PRO A 149 1.63 5.72 25.96
CA PRO A 149 0.33 5.25 26.43
C PRO A 149 -0.05 3.94 25.73
N THR A 150 -0.87 3.12 26.37
CA THR A 150 -1.52 1.98 25.74
C THR A 150 -2.56 2.45 24.72
N ILE A 151 -2.92 1.57 23.79
CA ILE A 151 -4.02 1.84 22.84
C ILE A 151 -5.35 2.11 23.55
N MET A 152 -5.53 1.59 24.77
CA MET A 152 -6.74 1.81 25.55
C MET A 152 -6.87 3.24 26.05
N GLU A 153 -5.75 3.84 26.47
CA GLU A 153 -5.70 5.24 26.94
C GLU A 153 -5.94 6.22 25.80
N LEU A 154 -5.55 5.88 24.57
CA LEU A 154 -5.78 6.71 23.38
C LEU A 154 -7.05 6.37 22.61
N TRP A 155 -7.81 5.35 23.05
CA TRP A 155 -8.96 4.88 22.28
C TRP A 155 -10.07 5.92 22.15
N GLU A 156 -10.24 6.80 23.13
CA GLU A 156 -11.24 7.88 23.06
C GLU A 156 -10.94 8.90 21.96
N GLU A 157 -9.67 9.09 21.60
CA GLU A 157 -9.26 9.92 20.48
C GLU A 157 -9.36 9.18 19.15
N ILE A 158 -9.05 7.87 19.15
CA ILE A 158 -8.98 7.04 17.94
C ILE A 158 -10.37 6.62 17.45
N GLU A 159 -11.28 6.19 18.34
CA GLU A 159 -12.59 5.65 17.98
C GLU A 159 -13.42 6.57 17.06
N PRO A 160 -13.51 7.89 17.33
CA PRO A 160 -14.27 8.81 16.47
C PRO A 160 -13.76 8.88 15.03
N GLN A 161 -12.48 8.60 14.81
CA GLN A 161 -11.85 8.62 13.48
C GLN A 161 -12.25 7.40 12.64
N LEU A 162 -12.75 6.33 13.27
CA LEU A 162 -13.13 5.07 12.60
C LEU A 162 -14.65 4.90 12.47
N GLN A 163 -15.41 5.53 13.38
CA GLN A 163 -16.84 5.33 13.51
C GLN A 163 -17.60 5.78 12.25
N LYS A 164 -18.50 4.92 11.74
CA LYS A 164 -19.28 5.15 10.50
C LYS A 164 -18.44 5.44 9.24
N LYS A 165 -17.15 5.08 9.23
CA LYS A 165 -16.26 5.27 8.08
C LYS A 165 -16.15 4.03 7.21
N HIS A 166 -15.81 4.24 5.94
CA HIS A 166 -15.32 3.19 5.06
C HIS A 166 -13.83 2.97 5.32
N LEU A 167 -13.50 1.83 5.90
CA LEU A 167 -12.15 1.49 6.33
C LEU A 167 -11.45 0.66 5.27
N ILE A 168 -10.24 1.06 4.92
CA ILE A 168 -9.39 0.35 3.96
C ILE A 168 -8.24 -0.30 4.73
N VAL A 169 -8.11 -1.61 4.57
CA VAL A 169 -7.03 -2.38 5.20
C VAL A 169 -6.38 -3.27 4.15
N HIS A 170 -5.09 -3.55 4.30
CA HIS A 170 -4.44 -4.44 3.36
C HIS A 170 -4.78 -5.91 3.59
N ASN A 171 -4.77 -6.36 4.84
CA ASN A 171 -5.06 -7.74 5.20
C ASN A 171 -6.11 -7.77 6.33
N VAL A 172 -7.36 -8.04 5.96
CA VAL A 172 -8.47 -8.08 6.92
C VAL A 172 -8.35 -9.23 7.92
N ASP A 173 -7.73 -10.35 7.54
CA ASP A 173 -7.58 -11.51 8.44
C ASP A 173 -6.60 -11.22 9.58
N PHE A 174 -5.60 -10.38 9.32
CA PHE A 174 -4.72 -9.83 10.37
C PHE A 174 -5.40 -8.72 11.16
N PHE A 175 -6.06 -7.78 10.47
CA PHE A 175 -6.54 -6.55 11.07
C PHE A 175 -7.81 -6.73 11.93
N ALA A 176 -8.79 -7.50 11.45
CA ALA A 176 -10.09 -7.60 12.10
C ALA A 176 -10.04 -8.18 13.53
N PRO A 177 -9.23 -9.22 13.83
CA PRO A 177 -9.05 -9.72 15.20
C PRO A 177 -8.51 -8.65 16.16
N LEU A 178 -7.51 -7.87 15.72
CA LEU A 178 -6.91 -6.78 16.52
C LEU A 178 -7.95 -5.71 16.83
N LEU A 179 -8.66 -5.21 15.80
CA LEU A 179 -9.69 -4.20 15.99
C LEU A 179 -10.82 -4.70 16.91
N LYS A 180 -11.23 -5.96 16.76
CA LYS A 180 -12.24 -6.59 17.63
C LYS A 180 -11.76 -6.68 19.09
N ARG A 181 -10.48 -6.97 19.30
CA ARG A 181 -9.88 -7.01 20.64
C ARG A 181 -9.94 -5.64 21.30
N VAL A 182 -9.49 -4.59 20.62
CA VAL A 182 -9.52 -3.21 21.12
C VAL A 182 -10.94 -2.76 21.45
N VAL A 183 -11.90 -2.96 20.52
CA VAL A 183 -13.33 -2.65 20.75
C VAL A 183 -13.90 -3.38 21.95
N SER A 184 -13.49 -4.64 22.17
CA SER A 184 -13.96 -5.44 23.30
C SER A 184 -13.39 -4.95 24.63
N LEU A 185 -12.10 -4.64 24.68
CA LEU A 185 -11.45 -4.07 25.86
C LEU A 185 -12.00 -2.68 26.19
N ALA A 186 -12.28 -1.86 25.18
CA ALA A 186 -12.83 -0.52 25.35
C ALA A 186 -14.29 -0.52 25.78
N ASN A 187 -15.00 -1.63 25.55
CA ASN A 187 -16.45 -1.71 25.66
C ASN A 187 -17.18 -0.63 24.83
N LYS A 188 -16.57 -0.17 23.73
CA LYS A 188 -17.11 0.87 22.82
C LYS A 188 -17.29 0.29 21.41
N PRO A 189 -18.53 -0.03 20.98
CA PRO A 189 -18.78 -0.68 19.70
C PRO A 189 -18.55 0.25 18.50
N LEU A 190 -17.86 -0.25 17.48
CA LEU A 190 -17.80 0.38 16.16
C LEU A 190 -19.02 -0.01 15.31
N LYS A 191 -19.79 0.97 14.88
CA LYS A 191 -21.06 0.84 14.15
C LYS A 191 -21.05 1.65 12.86
N GLY A 192 -21.74 1.12 11.86
CA GLY A 192 -21.87 1.78 10.55
C GLY A 192 -20.58 1.77 9.73
N CYS A 193 -19.56 1.03 10.14
CA CYS A 193 -18.33 0.91 9.39
C CYS A 193 -18.47 -0.14 8.28
N THR A 194 -17.76 0.08 7.19
CA THR A 194 -17.52 -0.94 6.16
C THR A 194 -16.02 -1.18 6.04
N ILE A 195 -15.61 -2.37 5.63
CA ILE A 195 -14.19 -2.70 5.40
C ILE A 195 -14.00 -3.17 3.95
N THR A 196 -13.00 -2.58 3.27
CA THR A 196 -12.44 -3.10 2.02
C THR A 196 -11.03 -3.62 2.27
N CYS A 197 -10.78 -4.86 1.85
CA CYS A 197 -9.49 -5.53 1.97
C CYS A 197 -8.71 -5.42 0.65
N THR A 198 -7.62 -4.65 0.61
CA THR A 198 -6.89 -4.44 -0.66
C THR A 198 -6.13 -5.69 -1.11
N SER A 199 -5.67 -6.58 -0.22
CA SER A 199 -5.04 -7.86 -0.65
C SER A 199 -6.05 -8.79 -1.33
N TYR A 200 -7.29 -8.87 -0.80
CA TYR A 200 -8.37 -9.64 -1.42
C TYR A 200 -8.67 -9.13 -2.84
N TYR A 201 -8.83 -7.82 -3.01
CA TYR A 201 -9.13 -7.25 -4.32
C TYR A 201 -7.92 -7.22 -5.26
N SER A 202 -6.71 -7.11 -4.72
CA SER A 202 -5.48 -7.30 -5.52
C SER A 202 -5.45 -8.70 -6.13
N LYS A 203 -5.80 -9.74 -5.37
CA LYS A 203 -5.91 -11.11 -5.90
C LYS A 203 -6.91 -11.24 -7.05
N LEU A 204 -7.99 -10.46 -7.01
CA LEU A 204 -9.04 -10.49 -8.04
C LEU A 204 -8.67 -9.68 -9.29
N PHE A 205 -8.07 -8.49 -9.10
CA PHE A 205 -7.83 -7.54 -10.19
C PHE A 205 -6.42 -7.66 -10.79
N ILE A 206 -5.46 -8.18 -10.02
CA ILE A 206 -4.05 -8.33 -10.39
C ILE A 206 -3.72 -9.84 -10.37
N THR A 207 -4.20 -10.57 -11.37
CA THR A 207 -4.18 -12.05 -11.39
C THR A 207 -2.81 -12.68 -11.68
N TRP A 208 -1.84 -11.88 -12.12
CA TRP A 208 -0.52 -12.35 -12.55
C TRP A 208 0.55 -12.26 -11.45
N MET A 209 0.29 -11.57 -10.33
CA MET A 209 1.23 -11.50 -9.21
C MET A 209 1.12 -12.71 -8.29
N TYR A 210 2.25 -13.33 -7.96
CA TYR A 210 2.31 -14.49 -7.06
C TYR A 210 2.22 -14.13 -5.57
N THR A 211 2.45 -12.87 -5.23
CA THR A 211 2.54 -12.38 -3.85
C THR A 211 1.57 -11.24 -3.65
N LEU A 212 0.96 -11.20 -2.46
CA LEU A 212 0.02 -10.16 -2.07
C LEU A 212 0.56 -9.32 -0.90
N LYS A 213 1.89 -9.24 -0.74
CA LYS A 213 2.49 -8.36 0.27
C LYS A 213 2.43 -6.91 -0.21
N LEU A 214 2.03 -6.01 0.70
CA LEU A 214 1.82 -4.59 0.39
C LEU A 214 3.03 -3.94 -0.29
N ASP A 215 4.24 -4.18 0.22
CA ASP A 215 5.48 -3.63 -0.34
C ASP A 215 5.68 -4.06 -1.80
N LEU A 216 5.49 -5.34 -2.09
CA LEU A 216 5.71 -5.89 -3.42
C LEU A 216 4.65 -5.41 -4.43
N ILE A 217 3.37 -5.37 -4.04
CA ILE A 217 2.31 -4.82 -4.92
C ILE A 217 2.56 -3.33 -5.16
N CYS A 218 2.88 -2.57 -4.10
CA CYS A 218 3.11 -1.14 -4.26
C CYS A 218 4.30 -0.87 -5.19
N ASN A 219 5.43 -1.56 -4.99
CA ASN A 219 6.61 -1.40 -5.83
C ASN A 219 6.33 -1.77 -7.29
N GLU A 220 5.65 -2.88 -7.53
CA GLU A 220 5.32 -3.35 -8.88
C GLU A 220 4.44 -2.35 -9.65
N HIS A 221 3.50 -1.71 -8.95
CA HIS A 221 2.57 -0.76 -9.54
C HIS A 221 2.98 0.71 -9.38
N ARG A 222 4.24 0.98 -8.99
CA ARG A 222 4.78 2.34 -8.74
C ARG A 222 3.92 3.17 -7.77
N ILE A 223 3.31 2.50 -6.80
CA ILE A 223 2.59 3.15 -5.70
C ILE A 223 3.62 3.47 -4.60
N PRO A 224 3.62 4.69 -4.05
CA PRO A 224 4.49 5.05 -2.93
C PRO A 224 4.46 4.03 -1.78
N TYR A 225 5.61 3.46 -1.47
CA TYR A 225 5.84 2.60 -0.32
C TYR A 225 7.05 3.07 0.49
N TRP A 226 6.93 3.00 1.81
CA TRP A 226 7.99 3.36 2.74
C TRP A 226 8.49 2.12 3.46
N GLY A 227 9.80 1.87 3.37
CA GLY A 227 10.49 0.80 4.06
C GLY A 227 10.49 0.96 5.58
N LYS A 228 11.27 0.13 6.28
CA LYS A 228 11.27 0.07 7.75
C LYS A 228 12.19 1.15 8.38
N PRO A 229 11.80 1.79 9.51
CA PRO A 229 10.48 1.76 10.12
C PRO A 229 9.49 2.64 9.35
N SER A 230 8.38 2.05 8.93
CA SER A 230 7.47 2.73 8.00
C SER A 230 6.44 3.56 8.75
N LYS A 231 6.39 4.85 8.42
CA LYS A 231 5.45 5.83 8.95
C LYS A 231 4.19 6.02 8.08
N PHE A 232 4.13 5.32 6.95
CA PHE A 232 3.16 5.65 5.90
C PHE A 232 2.50 4.41 5.29
N LYS A 233 2.52 3.25 5.97
CA LYS A 233 1.86 2.02 5.46
C LYS A 233 0.34 2.19 5.27
N ALA A 234 -0.31 2.99 6.11
CA ALA A 234 -1.71 3.37 5.91
C ALA A 234 -1.90 4.18 4.62
N VAL A 235 -0.98 5.13 4.34
CA VAL A 235 -0.99 5.88 3.07
C VAL A 235 -0.83 4.93 1.89
N SER A 236 0.19 4.06 1.89
CA SER A 236 0.37 3.06 0.82
C SER A 236 -0.86 2.17 0.62
N THR A 237 -1.53 1.79 1.71
CA THR A 237 -2.78 1.02 1.67
C THR A 237 -3.90 1.79 0.99
N GLY A 238 -4.08 3.08 1.32
CA GLY A 238 -5.07 3.95 0.68
C GLY A 238 -4.76 4.22 -0.79
N LEU A 239 -3.49 4.44 -1.14
CA LEU A 239 -3.06 4.61 -2.53
C LEU A 239 -3.24 3.32 -3.35
N LEU A 240 -3.03 2.16 -2.75
CA LEU A 240 -3.35 0.88 -3.40
C LEU A 240 -4.85 0.73 -3.64
N PHE A 241 -5.70 1.11 -2.68
CA PHE A 241 -7.15 1.14 -2.91
C PHE A 241 -7.51 2.09 -4.07
N MET A 242 -6.95 3.30 -4.08
CA MET A 242 -7.14 4.26 -5.15
C MET A 242 -6.71 3.67 -6.51
N TYR A 243 -5.55 3.03 -6.60
CA TYR A 243 -5.10 2.34 -7.81
C TYR A 243 -6.07 1.23 -8.25
N LEU A 244 -6.45 0.34 -7.33
CA LEU A 244 -7.38 -0.76 -7.59
C LEU A 244 -8.72 -0.25 -8.11
N SER A 245 -9.18 0.93 -7.67
CA SER A 245 -10.42 1.55 -8.17
C SER A 245 -10.38 1.84 -9.67
N THR A 246 -9.20 2.13 -10.21
CA THR A 246 -9.02 2.44 -11.65
C THR A 246 -9.02 1.20 -12.54
N ILE A 247 -8.82 0.02 -11.96
CA ILE A 247 -8.77 -1.26 -12.69
C ILE A 247 -9.87 -2.24 -12.28
N ALA A 248 -10.73 -1.85 -11.34
CA ALA A 248 -11.82 -2.67 -10.83
C ALA A 248 -12.85 -2.96 -11.93
N THR A 249 -13.23 -4.24 -12.09
CA THR A 249 -14.20 -4.68 -13.09
C THR A 249 -15.63 -4.73 -12.52
N ASN A 250 -16.63 -4.56 -13.40
CA ASN A 250 -18.04 -4.28 -13.04
C ASN A 250 -18.69 -5.27 -12.04
N GLN A 251 -18.30 -6.55 -12.02
CA GLN A 251 -19.01 -7.55 -11.20
C GLN A 251 -18.75 -7.40 -9.69
N SER A 252 -17.58 -6.87 -9.30
CA SER A 252 -17.20 -6.69 -7.88
C SER A 252 -17.00 -5.23 -7.48
N TYR A 253 -17.14 -4.30 -8.43
CA TYR A 253 -16.89 -2.87 -8.27
C TYR A 253 -17.70 -2.24 -7.11
N ASN A 254 -19.02 -2.49 -7.07
CA ASN A 254 -19.88 -1.90 -6.05
C ASN A 254 -19.49 -2.34 -4.63
N LEU A 255 -19.15 -3.63 -4.45
CA LEU A 255 -18.72 -4.14 -3.16
C LEU A 255 -17.32 -3.64 -2.79
N PHE A 256 -16.42 -3.47 -3.78
CA PHE A 256 -15.10 -2.88 -3.57
C PHE A 256 -15.20 -1.45 -3.05
N MET A 257 -16.03 -0.62 -3.71
CA MET A 257 -16.22 0.78 -3.36
C MET A 257 -16.99 1.00 -2.06
N THR A 258 -17.96 0.14 -1.74
CA THR A 258 -18.76 0.30 -0.50
C THR A 258 -18.21 -0.48 0.68
N GLY A 259 -17.39 -1.50 0.43
CA GLY A 259 -16.86 -2.41 1.43
C GLY A 259 -17.90 -3.35 2.03
N LYS A 260 -17.42 -4.34 2.78
CA LYS A 260 -18.28 -5.25 3.55
C LYS A 260 -18.69 -4.58 4.85
N LYS A 261 -19.99 -4.51 5.14
CA LYS A 261 -20.50 -4.02 6.43
C LYS A 261 -19.92 -4.83 7.58
N ILE A 262 -19.44 -4.13 8.60
CA ILE A 262 -19.00 -4.74 9.85
C ILE A 262 -19.73 -4.10 11.03
N SER A 263 -20.03 -4.90 12.04
CA SER A 263 -20.46 -4.41 13.35
C SER A 263 -19.61 -5.12 14.38
N LEU A 264 -18.71 -4.37 15.01
CA LEU A 264 -17.84 -4.89 16.06
C LEU A 264 -18.48 -4.54 17.40
N LYS A 265 -18.99 -5.57 18.07
CA LYS A 265 -19.56 -5.47 19.41
C LYS A 265 -18.56 -6.02 20.43
N PRO A 266 -18.56 -5.49 21.67
CA PRO A 266 -17.77 -6.08 22.74
C PRO A 266 -18.12 -7.55 22.94
N ILE A 267 -17.10 -8.38 23.14
CA ILE A 267 -17.29 -9.76 23.56
C ILE A 267 -17.79 -9.72 25.01
N LYS A 268 -19.04 -10.18 25.27
CA LYS A 268 -19.50 -10.41 26.64
C LYS A 268 -18.58 -11.44 27.27
N LYS A 269 -17.86 -11.09 28.33
CA LYS A 269 -17.24 -12.10 29.20
C LYS A 269 -18.39 -12.90 29.81
N THR A 270 -18.51 -14.17 29.44
CA THR A 270 -19.17 -15.14 30.31
C THR A 270 -18.28 -15.20 31.55
N ILE A 271 -18.74 -14.62 32.65
CA ILE A 271 -18.11 -14.82 33.95
C ILE A 271 -18.35 -16.30 34.23
N GLN A 272 -17.32 -17.12 34.08
CA GLN A 272 -17.25 -18.37 34.82
C GLN A 272 -16.65 -17.97 36.17
N ASP A 273 -17.53 -17.94 37.17
CA ASP A 273 -17.19 -17.90 38.58
C ASP A 273 -16.31 -19.09 38.99
#